data_AF-A0A0A7S3I9-F1
#
_entry.id   AF-A0A0A7S3I9-F1
#
_cell.length_a   1.000
_cell.length_b   1.000
_cell.length_c   1.000
_cell.angle_alpha   90.00
_cell.angle_beta   90.00
_cell.angle_gamma   90.00
#
_symmetry.space_group_name_H-M   'P 1'
#
loop_
_entity.id
_entity.type
_entity.pdbx_description
1 polymer ?
#
loop_
_entity_poly.entity_id
_entity_poly.type
_entity_poly.pdbx_seq_one_letter_code
_entity_poly.pdbx_strand_id
1 'polypeptide(L)'
;MNKRWVMALLSLMVLGLTGCDSYPYKTDIQEIYDRNNKSGNKAICMMVGDIKRDMYPYTTYHMEGEDLPFSEKTQISFHNRVKNENLHFFTERGFFTEEWVGETDGKPLYRYDLTDLGRQYFDGFRNQTNFCFGRIVVDSIKRTKDGINGIGGGTIRDVYITYHVENIPDWVKEPAVYQRYRYPKEVATGESFEGFHSYRVLGKGKLKSIAGVNRRYQWASPNDDGDEKAE
;
A
#
# COMPACT_ATOMS: atom_id res chain seq x y z
N MET A 1 -48.90 30.72 -23.52
CA MET A 1 -47.97 30.18 -22.51
C MET A 1 -47.19 31.34 -21.91
N ASN A 2 -47.36 31.62 -20.61
CA ASN A 2 -46.83 32.82 -19.96
C ASN A 2 -45.28 32.80 -19.94
N LYS A 3 -44.61 33.88 -20.35
CA LYS A 3 -43.13 33.99 -20.37
C LYS A 3 -42.48 33.61 -19.03
N ARG A 4 -43.17 33.87 -17.91
CA ARG A 4 -42.75 33.46 -16.55
C ARG A 4 -42.68 31.95 -16.34
N TRP A 5 -43.59 31.18 -16.94
CA TRP A 5 -43.59 29.71 -16.86
C TRP A 5 -42.53 29.07 -17.74
N VAL A 6 -42.25 29.66 -18.91
CA VAL A 6 -41.17 29.22 -19.81
C VAL A 6 -39.81 29.43 -19.16
N MET A 7 -39.60 30.58 -18.50
CA MET A 7 -38.37 30.86 -17.75
C MET A 7 -38.20 29.92 -16.54
N ALA A 8 -39.27 29.64 -15.79
CA ALA A 8 -39.21 28.70 -14.66
C ALA A 8 -38.88 27.26 -15.09
N LEU A 9 -39.43 26.80 -16.22
CA LEU A 9 -39.11 25.48 -16.80
C LEU A 9 -37.68 25.40 -17.33
N LEU A 10 -37.18 26.47 -17.95
CA LEU A 10 -35.78 26.58 -18.39
C LEU A 10 -34.81 26.61 -17.20
N SER A 11 -35.13 27.32 -16.12
CA SER A 11 -34.31 27.34 -14.90
C SER A 11 -34.28 25.96 -14.20
N LEU A 12 -35.39 25.23 -14.18
CA LEU A 12 -35.44 23.87 -13.63
C LEU A 12 -34.64 22.87 -14.50
N MET A 13 -34.68 23.00 -15.83
CA MET A 13 -33.84 22.20 -16.74
C MET A 13 -32.35 22.51 -16.60
N VAL A 14 -31.98 23.77 -16.39
CA VAL A 14 -30.58 24.19 -16.19
C VAL A 14 -30.04 23.70 -14.84
N LEU A 15 -30.87 23.68 -13.78
CA LEU A 15 -30.52 23.06 -12.50
C LEU A 15 -30.44 21.52 -12.56
N GLY A 16 -31.15 20.87 -13.48
CA GLY A 16 -31.01 19.44 -13.76
C GLY A 16 -29.77 19.07 -14.60
N LEU A 17 -29.09 20.06 -15.19
CA LEU A 17 -27.93 19.89 -16.06
C LEU A 17 -26.57 20.02 -15.34
N THR A 18 -26.55 20.34 -14.04
CA THR A 18 -25.42 19.97 -13.18
C THR A 18 -25.50 18.47 -12.95
N GLY A 19 -25.07 17.69 -13.94
CA GLY A 19 -25.24 16.26 -14.00
C GLY A 19 -24.85 15.62 -12.67
N CYS A 20 -25.82 15.02 -11.99
CA CYS A 20 -25.53 14.10 -10.89
C CYS A 20 -24.57 13.04 -11.44
N ASP A 21 -23.38 12.97 -10.85
CA ASP A 21 -22.42 11.95 -11.17
C ASP A 21 -23.00 10.59 -10.77
N SER A 22 -23.54 9.86 -11.74
CA SER A 22 -24.20 8.57 -11.54
C SER A 22 -23.22 7.40 -11.55
N TYR A 23 -21.91 7.66 -11.52
CA TYR A 23 -20.90 6.61 -11.54
C TYR A 23 -20.97 5.77 -10.25
N PRO A 24 -20.98 4.42 -10.34
CA PRO A 24 -21.16 3.54 -9.19
C PRO A 24 -19.86 3.36 -8.38
N TYR A 25 -19.31 4.44 -7.83
CA TYR A 25 -17.99 4.46 -7.19
C TYR A 25 -17.80 3.37 -6.14
N LYS A 26 -18.75 3.18 -5.22
CA LYS A 26 -18.61 2.20 -4.14
C LYS A 26 -18.39 0.80 -4.70
N THR A 27 -19.23 0.38 -5.65
CA THR A 27 -19.17 -0.94 -6.27
C THR A 27 -17.89 -1.10 -7.07
N ASP A 28 -17.54 -0.13 -7.92
CA ASP A 28 -16.34 -0.19 -8.75
C ASP A 28 -15.05 -0.24 -7.90
N ILE A 29 -14.94 0.59 -6.86
CA ILE A 29 -13.80 0.56 -5.93
C ILE A 29 -13.71 -0.79 -5.21
N GLN A 30 -14.84 -1.32 -4.71
CA GLN A 30 -14.86 -2.62 -4.04
C GLN A 30 -14.41 -3.74 -4.97
N GLU A 31 -14.92 -3.77 -6.21
CA GLU A 31 -14.52 -4.75 -7.22
C GLU A 31 -13.03 -4.65 -7.57
N ILE A 32 -12.47 -3.43 -7.65
CA ILE A 32 -11.04 -3.22 -7.86
C ILE A 32 -10.24 -3.85 -6.70
N TYR A 33 -10.64 -3.60 -5.45
CA TYR A 33 -9.93 -4.14 -4.28
C TYR A 33 -10.05 -5.66 -4.19
N ASP A 34 -11.24 -6.23 -4.37
CA ASP A 34 -11.45 -7.68 -4.33
C ASP A 34 -10.74 -8.39 -5.48
N ARG A 35 -10.70 -7.79 -6.69
CA ARG A 35 -9.94 -8.34 -7.83
C ARG A 35 -8.43 -8.38 -7.56
N ASN A 36 -7.89 -7.35 -6.89
CA ASN A 36 -6.48 -7.28 -6.51
C ASN A 36 -6.17 -8.14 -5.28
N ASN A 37 -7.18 -8.59 -4.54
CA ASN A 37 -7.07 -9.42 -3.34
C ASN A 37 -7.98 -10.66 -3.42
N LYS A 38 -7.72 -11.54 -4.41
CA LYS A 38 -8.56 -12.73 -4.64
C LYS A 38 -8.69 -13.66 -3.43
N SER A 39 -7.69 -13.68 -2.56
CA SER A 39 -7.69 -14.47 -1.32
C SER A 39 -8.51 -13.86 -0.19
N GLY A 40 -8.89 -12.58 -0.30
CA GLY A 40 -9.51 -11.82 0.79
C GLY A 40 -8.56 -11.54 1.96
N ASN A 41 -7.25 -11.76 1.82
CA ASN A 41 -6.29 -11.69 2.93
C ASN A 41 -4.98 -10.96 2.56
N LYS A 42 -4.94 -10.20 1.47
CA LYS A 42 -3.73 -9.54 0.95
C LYS A 42 -3.97 -8.09 0.50
N ALA A 43 -4.81 -7.34 1.21
CA ALA A 43 -5.11 -5.96 0.83
C ALA A 43 -4.07 -4.94 1.33
N ILE A 44 -3.50 -5.18 2.52
CA ILE A 44 -2.48 -4.34 3.15
C ILE A 44 -1.20 -5.13 3.26
N CYS A 45 -0.08 -4.55 2.83
CA CYS A 45 1.19 -5.25 2.75
C CYS A 45 2.27 -4.51 3.52
N MET A 46 3.11 -5.25 4.24
CA MET A 46 4.33 -4.74 4.85
C MET A 46 5.52 -5.27 4.08
N MET A 47 6.35 -4.35 3.60
CA MET A 47 7.55 -4.68 2.87
C MET A 47 8.66 -5.08 3.85
N VAL A 48 9.14 -6.31 3.74
CA VAL A 48 10.38 -6.75 4.41
C VAL A 48 11.57 -6.10 3.72
N GLY A 49 11.51 -6.09 2.38
CA GLY A 49 12.41 -5.45 1.45
C GLY A 49 12.36 -6.16 0.09
N ASP A 50 13.26 -5.80 -0.81
CA ASP A 50 13.40 -6.40 -2.15
C ASP A 50 14.14 -7.75 -2.10
N ILE A 51 13.65 -8.67 -1.26
CA ILE A 51 14.10 -10.07 -1.23
C ILE A 51 13.26 -10.83 -2.25
N LYS A 52 13.91 -11.40 -3.26
CA LYS A 52 13.28 -12.21 -4.29
C LYS A 52 13.14 -13.65 -3.80
N ARG A 53 12.16 -14.38 -4.35
CA ARG A 53 11.88 -15.76 -3.91
C ARG A 53 13.07 -16.71 -4.10
N ASP A 54 13.85 -16.52 -5.15
CA ASP A 54 15.07 -17.27 -5.47
C ASP A 54 16.27 -16.91 -4.57
N MET A 55 16.14 -15.88 -3.73
CA MET A 55 17.13 -15.55 -2.71
C MET A 55 16.94 -16.36 -1.43
N TYR A 56 15.89 -17.19 -1.33
CA TYR A 56 15.71 -18.09 -0.18
C TYR A 56 16.43 -19.43 -0.39
N PRO A 57 17.14 -19.93 0.65
CA PRO A 57 17.30 -19.32 1.97
C PRO A 57 18.26 -18.10 1.94
N TYR A 58 17.82 -16.98 2.54
CA TYR A 58 18.53 -15.71 2.50
C TYR A 58 19.58 -15.66 3.60
N THR A 59 20.85 -15.46 3.23
CA THR A 59 21.92 -15.25 4.21
C THR A 59 22.22 -13.75 4.29
N THR A 60 22.36 -13.21 5.51
CA THR A 60 22.72 -11.81 5.75
C THR A 60 24.18 -11.52 5.38
N TYR A 61 24.55 -11.71 4.11
CA TYR A 61 25.87 -11.35 3.64
C TYR A 61 25.89 -9.83 3.38
N HIS A 62 26.67 -9.11 4.17
CA HIS A 62 27.01 -7.67 4.06
C HIS A 62 25.98 -6.77 3.35
N MET A 63 25.03 -6.23 4.10
CA MET A 63 24.49 -4.90 3.78
C MET A 63 25.33 -3.87 4.53
N GLU A 64 26.51 -3.57 4.00
CA GLU A 64 27.44 -2.63 4.60
C GLU A 64 27.53 -1.37 3.76
N GLY A 65 27.27 -0.22 4.39
CA GLY A 65 27.63 1.12 3.95
C GLY A 65 29.14 1.35 3.94
N GLU A 66 29.92 0.39 3.41
CA GLU A 66 31.32 0.63 3.07
C GLU A 66 31.41 0.93 1.58
N ASP A 67 32.12 2.02 1.25
CA ASP A 67 32.42 2.48 -0.11
C ASP A 67 33.09 1.37 -0.92
N LEU A 68 32.29 0.54 -1.58
CA LEU A 68 32.77 -0.40 -2.58
C LEU A 68 32.80 0.29 -3.95
N PRO A 69 33.82 0.03 -4.79
CA PRO A 69 34.05 0.73 -6.06
C PRO A 69 33.18 0.16 -7.19
N PHE A 70 31.89 -0.04 -6.94
CA PHE A 70 30.96 -0.60 -7.92
C PHE A 70 30.01 0.47 -8.47
N SER A 71 29.67 0.35 -9.76
CA SER A 71 28.75 1.26 -10.45
C SER A 71 27.36 1.30 -9.78
N GLU A 72 26.64 2.41 -9.86
CA GLU A 72 25.29 2.60 -9.29
C GLU A 72 24.31 1.47 -9.66
N LYS A 73 24.45 0.83 -10.83
CA LYS A 73 23.63 -0.32 -11.26
C LYS A 73 23.79 -1.58 -10.39
N THR A 74 24.94 -1.75 -9.77
CA THR A 74 25.28 -2.89 -8.89
C THR A 74 24.94 -2.62 -7.42
N GLN A 75 24.52 -1.40 -7.08
CA GLN A 75 24.06 -0.98 -5.75
C GLN A 75 22.55 -1.22 -5.51
N ILE A 76 21.85 -1.98 -6.35
CA ILE A 76 20.41 -2.28 -6.15
C ILE A 76 20.16 -2.98 -4.79
N SER A 77 21.12 -3.79 -4.30
CA SER A 77 21.12 -4.37 -2.96
C SER A 77 21.34 -3.34 -1.84
N PHE A 78 22.03 -2.22 -2.10
CA PHE A 78 22.19 -1.09 -1.15
C PHE A 78 20.89 -0.30 -0.98
N HIS A 79 20.09 -0.16 -2.04
CA HIS A 79 18.76 0.44 -1.96
C HIS A 79 17.72 -0.51 -1.36
N ASN A 80 18.11 -1.75 -1.10
CA ASN A 80 17.23 -2.69 -0.44
C ASN A 80 17.08 -2.31 1.04
N ARG A 81 15.87 -1.91 1.44
CA ARG A 81 15.53 -1.59 2.84
C ARG A 81 15.38 -2.83 3.74
N VAL A 82 15.78 -4.03 3.29
CA VAL A 82 15.96 -5.16 4.21
C VAL A 82 16.96 -4.68 5.25
N LYS A 83 16.65 -4.81 6.53
CA LYS A 83 17.66 -4.77 7.59
C LYS A 83 17.51 -6.03 8.43
N ASN A 84 18.58 -6.42 9.11
CA ASN A 84 18.55 -7.58 10.00
C ASN A 84 17.44 -7.47 11.03
N GLU A 85 17.14 -6.27 11.54
CA GLU A 85 16.04 -6.09 12.51
C GLU A 85 14.64 -6.24 11.89
N ASN A 86 14.46 -6.14 10.57
CA ASN A 86 13.20 -6.53 9.91
C ASN A 86 13.08 -8.05 9.83
N LEU A 87 14.15 -8.71 9.40
CA LEU A 87 14.19 -10.16 9.32
C LEU A 87 13.92 -10.78 10.69
N HIS A 88 14.66 -10.33 11.71
CA HIS A 88 14.46 -10.74 13.09
C HIS A 88 13.04 -10.46 13.60
N PHE A 89 12.48 -9.28 13.32
CA PHE A 89 11.11 -8.93 13.70
C PHE A 89 10.07 -9.91 13.13
N PHE A 90 10.25 -10.39 11.90
CA PHE A 90 9.39 -11.41 11.31
C PHE A 90 9.73 -12.83 11.78
N THR A 91 10.99 -13.12 12.10
CA THR A 91 11.41 -14.37 12.75
C THR A 91 10.74 -14.55 14.11
N GLU A 92 10.74 -13.52 14.97
CA GLU A 92 10.07 -13.56 16.29
C GLU A 92 8.57 -13.88 16.16
N ARG A 93 7.97 -13.54 15.02
CA ARG A 93 6.55 -13.81 14.70
C ARG A 93 6.34 -15.15 13.98
N GLY A 94 7.41 -15.92 13.79
CA GLY A 94 7.39 -17.23 13.17
C GLY A 94 7.29 -17.23 11.65
N PHE A 95 7.60 -16.12 10.98
CA PHE A 95 7.47 -16.00 9.51
C PHE A 95 8.73 -16.47 8.80
N PHE A 96 9.86 -16.38 9.50
CA PHE A 96 11.13 -16.93 9.07
C PHE A 96 11.69 -17.92 10.10
N THR A 97 12.45 -18.90 9.62
CA THR A 97 13.49 -19.54 10.42
C THR A 97 14.68 -18.58 10.55
N GLU A 98 15.48 -18.75 11.60
CA GLU A 98 16.74 -18.03 11.78
C GLU A 98 17.78 -19.04 12.25
N GLU A 99 18.68 -19.41 11.33
CA GLU A 99 19.75 -20.38 11.56
C GLU A 99 21.08 -19.63 11.63
N TRP A 100 21.82 -19.77 12.72
CA TRP A 100 23.20 -19.28 12.79
C TRP A 100 24.09 -20.14 11.89
N VAL A 101 24.78 -19.52 10.94
CA VAL A 101 25.60 -20.21 9.94
C VAL A 101 27.09 -19.87 10.02
N GLY A 102 27.48 -19.00 10.94
CA GLY A 102 28.87 -18.65 11.19
C GLY A 102 29.05 -17.19 11.56
N GLU A 103 30.28 -16.72 11.35
CA GLU A 103 30.70 -15.36 11.63
C GLU A 103 31.62 -14.89 10.49
N THR A 104 31.49 -13.64 10.08
CA THR A 104 32.40 -12.96 9.13
C THR A 104 32.71 -11.58 9.68
N ASP A 105 33.99 -11.20 9.65
CA ASP A 105 34.46 -9.88 10.13
C ASP A 105 33.96 -9.48 11.52
N GLY A 106 33.89 -10.45 12.45
CA GLY A 106 33.41 -10.21 13.81
C GLY A 106 31.89 -10.12 13.96
N LYS A 107 31.12 -10.37 12.89
CA LYS A 107 29.66 -10.22 12.85
C LYS A 107 28.96 -11.56 12.58
N PRO A 108 27.90 -11.90 13.34
CA PRO A 108 27.18 -13.15 13.15
C PRO A 108 26.44 -13.18 11.81
N LEU A 109 26.53 -14.31 11.11
CA LEU A 109 25.80 -14.59 9.89
C LEU A 109 24.61 -15.50 10.20
N TYR A 110 23.44 -15.09 9.72
CA TYR A 110 22.21 -15.86 9.86
C TYR A 110 21.63 -16.20 8.48
N ARG A 111 21.05 -17.38 8.39
CA ARG A 111 20.25 -17.85 7.26
C ARG A 111 18.78 -17.85 7.64
N TYR A 112 17.96 -17.24 6.79
CA TYR A 112 16.52 -17.13 6.96
C TYR A 112 15.80 -17.87 5.84
N ASP A 113 14.82 -18.70 6.19
CA ASP A 113 13.90 -19.31 5.24
C ASP A 113 12.46 -19.04 5.64
N LEU A 114 11.55 -18.97 4.67
CA LEU A 114 10.13 -18.82 4.96
C LEU A 114 9.63 -20.06 5.69
N THR A 115 8.88 -19.85 6.78
CA THR A 115 8.10 -20.92 7.40
C THR A 115 6.80 -21.14 6.63
N ASP A 116 6.02 -22.15 7.01
CA ASP A 116 4.67 -22.32 6.47
C ASP A 116 3.75 -21.14 6.79
N LEU A 117 3.89 -20.56 7.99
CA LEU A 117 3.18 -19.33 8.38
C LEU A 117 3.60 -18.14 7.52
N GLY A 118 4.90 -17.95 7.31
CA GLY A 118 5.43 -16.90 6.43
C GLY A 118 4.89 -17.06 5.00
N ARG A 119 4.89 -18.29 4.46
CA ARG A 119 4.33 -18.60 3.13
C ARG A 119 2.85 -18.27 3.02
N GLN A 120 2.07 -18.43 4.08
CA GLN A 120 0.65 -18.10 4.10
C GLN A 120 0.39 -16.61 3.81
N TYR A 121 1.19 -15.72 4.41
CA TYR A 121 1.05 -14.27 4.26
C TYR A 121 1.94 -13.67 3.17
N PHE A 122 2.83 -14.46 2.58
CA PHE A 122 3.78 -14.01 1.57
C PHE A 122 3.07 -13.58 0.28
N ASP A 123 3.42 -12.39 -0.21
CA ASP A 123 3.05 -11.90 -1.53
C ASP A 123 4.29 -11.40 -2.30
N GLY A 124 4.71 -12.22 -3.28
CA GLY A 124 5.86 -11.96 -4.14
C GLY A 124 5.58 -10.95 -5.27
N PHE A 125 4.76 -9.94 -5.02
CA PHE A 125 4.42 -8.94 -6.04
C PHE A 125 5.68 -8.17 -6.47
N ARG A 126 5.96 -8.17 -7.78
CA ARG A 126 7.16 -7.55 -8.39
C ARG A 126 8.49 -8.03 -7.79
N ASN A 127 8.57 -9.30 -7.40
CA ASN A 127 9.76 -9.92 -6.79
C ASN A 127 10.16 -9.33 -5.43
N GLN A 128 9.29 -8.57 -4.77
CA GLN A 128 9.54 -8.04 -3.43
C GLN A 128 8.95 -8.98 -2.38
N THR A 129 9.61 -9.10 -1.23
CA THR A 129 9.04 -9.83 -0.09
C THR A 129 8.12 -8.91 0.67
N ASN A 130 6.83 -9.21 0.57
CA ASN A 130 5.78 -8.54 1.32
C ASN A 130 5.01 -9.57 2.14
N PHE A 131 4.70 -9.22 3.38
CA PHE A 131 3.70 -9.94 4.17
C PHE A 131 2.42 -9.13 4.16
N CYS A 132 1.38 -9.71 3.58
CA CYS A 132 0.13 -9.03 3.35
C CYS A 132 -1.00 -9.65 4.17
N PHE A 133 -1.95 -8.82 4.57
CA PHE A 133 -3.10 -9.22 5.37
C PHE A 133 -4.37 -8.49 4.94
N GLY A 134 -5.50 -9.02 5.40
CA GLY A 134 -6.79 -8.38 5.42
C GLY A 134 -7.48 -8.20 4.06
N ARG A 135 -8.73 -7.77 4.15
CA ARG A 135 -9.59 -7.36 3.02
C ARG A 135 -10.12 -5.96 3.29
N ILE A 136 -10.06 -5.10 2.28
CA ILE A 136 -10.65 -3.77 2.38
C ILE A 136 -12.12 -3.84 2.00
N VAL A 137 -12.98 -3.31 2.88
CA VAL A 137 -14.41 -3.16 2.64
C VAL A 137 -14.77 -1.68 2.62
N VAL A 138 -15.33 -1.22 1.49
CA VAL A 138 -15.76 0.16 1.33
C VAL A 138 -17.13 0.33 1.99
N ASP A 139 -17.19 1.13 3.06
CA ASP A 139 -18.42 1.40 3.80
C ASP A 139 -19.30 2.40 3.06
N SER A 140 -18.72 3.54 2.67
CA SER A 140 -19.46 4.63 2.02
C SER A 140 -18.57 5.55 1.19
N ILE A 141 -19.21 6.31 0.30
CA ILE A 141 -18.59 7.40 -0.44
C ILE A 141 -19.00 8.71 0.23
N LYS A 142 -18.02 9.52 0.63
CA LYS A 142 -18.28 10.82 1.26
C LYS A 142 -18.46 11.93 0.23
N ARG A 143 -17.52 12.04 -0.71
CA ARG A 143 -17.52 13.06 -1.75
C ARG A 143 -16.55 12.70 -2.86
N THR A 144 -16.71 13.36 -4.00
CA THR A 144 -15.73 13.35 -5.09
C THR A 144 -15.11 14.74 -5.24
N LYS A 145 -13.86 14.79 -5.71
CA LYS A 145 -13.15 16.03 -6.01
C LYS A 145 -12.33 15.85 -7.27
N ASP A 146 -12.55 16.73 -8.24
CA ASP A 146 -11.75 16.76 -9.45
C ASP A 146 -10.58 17.74 -9.27
N GLY A 147 -9.40 17.32 -9.72
CA GLY A 147 -8.16 18.09 -9.76
C GLY A 147 -7.45 17.93 -11.11
N ILE A 148 -6.53 18.84 -11.40
CA ILE A 148 -5.70 18.79 -12.61
C ILE A 148 -4.35 18.16 -12.25
N ASN A 149 -3.89 17.19 -13.04
CA ASN A 149 -2.55 16.65 -12.87
C ASN A 149 -1.49 17.55 -13.53
N GLY A 150 -0.40 17.83 -12.81
CA GLY A 150 0.76 18.57 -13.32
C GLY A 150 1.46 17.84 -14.47
N ILE A 151 1.89 18.62 -15.47
CA ILE A 151 2.53 18.25 -16.76
C ILE A 151 1.77 17.14 -17.52
N GLY A 152 0.77 17.54 -18.31
CA GLY A 152 0.01 16.67 -19.21
C GLY A 152 -1.51 16.90 -19.24
N GLY A 153 -2.06 17.73 -18.33
CA GLY A 153 -3.41 18.28 -18.44
C GLY A 153 -4.59 17.32 -18.21
N GLY A 154 -4.35 16.12 -17.70
CA GLY A 154 -5.43 15.16 -17.39
C GLY A 154 -6.15 15.47 -16.07
N THR A 155 -7.47 15.21 -16.02
CA THR A 155 -8.27 15.30 -14.80
C THR A 155 -8.07 14.06 -13.93
N ILE A 156 -7.75 14.27 -12.66
CA ILE A 156 -7.78 13.26 -11.60
C ILE A 156 -9.05 13.47 -10.79
N ARG A 157 -9.75 12.39 -10.49
CA ARG A 157 -10.91 12.38 -9.62
C ARG A 157 -10.60 11.59 -8.37
N ASP A 158 -10.55 12.29 -7.25
CA ASP A 158 -10.42 11.69 -5.93
C ASP A 158 -11.79 11.41 -5.35
N VAL A 159 -11.99 10.18 -4.92
CA VAL A 159 -13.21 9.69 -4.30
C VAL A 159 -12.89 9.42 -2.84
N TYR A 160 -13.41 10.25 -1.95
CA TYR A 160 -13.23 10.11 -0.51
C TYR A 160 -14.16 9.02 0.01
N ILE A 161 -13.59 8.04 0.69
CA ILE A 161 -14.30 6.85 1.17
C ILE A 161 -14.16 6.71 2.68
N THR A 162 -15.15 6.08 3.29
CA THR A 162 -14.98 5.39 4.57
C THR A 162 -14.84 3.91 4.28
N TYR A 163 -13.89 3.26 4.94
CA TYR A 163 -13.62 1.84 4.78
C TYR A 163 -13.12 1.22 6.08
N HIS A 164 -13.22 -0.09 6.18
CA HIS A 164 -12.59 -0.87 7.23
C HIS A 164 -11.81 -2.06 6.64
N VAL A 165 -11.05 -2.74 7.48
CA VAL A 165 -10.29 -3.94 7.11
C VAL A 165 -10.86 -5.15 7.85
N GLU A 166 -11.19 -6.20 7.10
CA GLU A 166 -11.61 -7.50 7.61
C GLU A 166 -10.46 -8.52 7.54
N ASN A 167 -10.63 -9.70 8.14
CA ASN A 167 -9.65 -10.79 8.15
C ASN A 167 -8.27 -10.37 8.67
N ILE A 168 -8.28 -9.57 9.75
CA ILE A 168 -7.06 -9.06 10.38
C ILE A 168 -6.48 -10.12 11.30
N PRO A 169 -5.28 -10.64 11.03
CA PRO A 169 -4.63 -11.63 11.88
C PRO A 169 -4.09 -11.01 13.17
N ASP A 170 -3.92 -11.80 14.23
CA ASP A 170 -3.55 -11.23 15.54
C ASP A 170 -2.16 -10.59 15.56
N TRP A 171 -1.22 -11.12 14.77
CA TRP A 171 0.15 -10.61 14.71
C TRP A 171 0.26 -9.16 14.21
N VAL A 172 -0.75 -8.60 13.53
CA VAL A 172 -0.74 -7.17 13.13
C VAL A 172 -1.40 -6.25 14.16
N LYS A 173 -2.13 -6.81 15.13
CA LYS A 173 -2.82 -6.04 16.19
C LYS A 173 -1.84 -5.50 17.22
N GLU A 174 -0.63 -6.04 17.26
CA GLU A 174 0.41 -5.61 18.18
C GLU A 174 0.88 -4.17 17.88
N PRO A 175 0.97 -3.30 18.90
CA PRO A 175 1.49 -1.94 18.75
C PRO A 175 2.84 -1.84 18.04
N ALA A 176 3.73 -2.79 18.31
CA ALA A 176 5.04 -2.85 17.69
C ALA A 176 4.98 -2.90 16.16
N VAL A 177 3.93 -3.48 15.57
CA VAL A 177 3.82 -3.66 14.11
C VAL A 177 3.36 -2.37 13.45
N TYR A 178 2.22 -1.81 13.87
CA TYR A 178 1.69 -0.61 13.23
C TYR A 178 2.52 0.64 13.51
N GLN A 179 3.22 0.70 14.65
CA GLN A 179 4.21 1.75 14.93
C GLN A 179 5.42 1.64 13.99
N ARG A 180 5.97 0.42 13.81
CA ARG A 180 7.14 0.18 12.96
C ARG A 180 6.89 0.47 11.47
N TYR A 181 5.68 0.18 11.00
CA TYR A 181 5.28 0.38 9.60
C TYR A 181 4.47 1.67 9.35
N ARG A 182 4.28 2.50 10.39
CA ARG A 182 3.54 3.78 10.37
C ARG A 182 2.19 3.71 9.65
N TYR A 183 1.45 2.61 9.80
CA TYR A 183 0.08 2.51 9.28
C TYR A 183 -0.96 2.90 10.35
N PRO A 184 -2.13 3.42 9.96
CA PRO A 184 -3.17 3.81 10.92
C PRO A 184 -3.61 2.64 11.79
N LYS A 185 -3.80 2.86 13.09
CA LYS A 185 -4.21 1.81 14.04
C LYS A 185 -5.50 1.12 13.60
N GLU A 186 -6.39 1.86 12.95
CA GLU A 186 -7.69 1.41 12.43
C GLU A 186 -7.56 0.26 11.42
N VAL A 187 -6.44 0.21 10.68
CA VAL A 187 -6.09 -0.93 9.80
C VAL A 187 -5.90 -2.23 10.59
N ALA A 188 -5.38 -2.14 11.81
CA ALA A 188 -5.15 -3.29 12.69
C ALA A 188 -6.33 -3.59 13.62
N THR A 189 -7.20 -2.63 13.91
CA THR A 189 -8.40 -2.88 14.74
C THR A 189 -9.63 -3.26 13.92
N GLY A 190 -9.65 -2.94 12.63
CA GLY A 190 -10.82 -3.13 11.77
C GLY A 190 -11.88 -2.05 11.99
N GLU A 191 -11.54 -0.98 12.71
CA GLU A 191 -12.40 0.19 12.84
C GLU A 191 -12.49 0.93 11.50
N SER A 192 -13.66 1.48 11.19
CA SER A 192 -13.86 2.27 9.98
C SER A 192 -13.10 3.59 10.06
N PHE A 193 -12.40 3.95 8.97
CA PHE A 193 -11.66 5.20 8.88
C PHE A 193 -11.67 5.78 7.46
N GLU A 194 -11.16 7.01 7.33
CA GLU A 194 -11.19 7.74 6.08
C GLU A 194 -10.01 7.40 5.16
N GLY A 195 -10.29 7.39 3.86
CA GLY A 195 -9.28 7.30 2.83
C GLY A 195 -9.78 7.90 1.52
N PHE A 196 -9.03 7.65 0.45
CA PHE A 196 -9.45 8.04 -0.88
C PHE A 196 -9.01 7.01 -1.93
N HIS A 197 -9.77 6.97 -3.03
CA HIS A 197 -9.41 6.27 -4.25
C HIS A 197 -9.34 7.28 -5.39
N SER A 198 -8.27 7.23 -6.17
CA SER A 198 -8.04 8.17 -7.25
C SER A 198 -8.25 7.49 -8.60
N TYR A 199 -8.95 8.20 -9.48
CA TYR A 199 -9.16 7.83 -10.87
C TYR A 199 -8.52 8.85 -11.79
N ARG A 200 -7.96 8.38 -12.91
CA ARG A 200 -7.76 9.22 -14.09
C ARG A 200 -9.06 9.26 -14.88
N VAL A 201 -9.56 10.46 -15.17
CA VAL A 201 -10.75 10.66 -16.01
C VAL A 201 -10.32 10.59 -17.48
N LEU A 202 -10.92 9.68 -18.24
CA LEU A 202 -10.64 9.47 -19.67
C LEU A 202 -11.71 10.07 -20.59
N GLY A 203 -12.79 10.60 -20.02
CA GLY A 203 -13.95 11.14 -20.73
C GLY A 203 -15.24 10.90 -19.94
N LYS A 204 -16.40 11.25 -20.52
CA LYS A 204 -17.71 11.10 -19.86
C LYS A 204 -17.94 9.66 -19.40
N GLY A 205 -18.02 9.46 -18.08
CA GLY A 205 -18.29 8.17 -17.45
C GLY A 205 -17.16 7.13 -17.56
N LYS A 206 -15.98 7.49 -18.10
CA LYS A 206 -14.84 6.58 -18.26
C LYS A 206 -13.75 6.95 -17.29
N LEU A 207 -13.56 6.11 -16.27
CA LEU A 207 -12.56 6.28 -15.24
C LEU A 207 -11.55 5.14 -15.28
N LYS A 208 -10.28 5.44 -14.99
CA LYS A 208 -9.23 4.44 -14.81
C LYS A 208 -8.67 4.57 -13.41
N SER A 209 -8.79 3.52 -12.60
CA SER A 209 -8.17 3.46 -11.28
C SER A 209 -6.66 3.68 -11.38
N ILE A 210 -6.12 4.53 -10.52
CA ILE A 210 -4.68 4.81 -10.47
C ILE A 210 -4.07 4.61 -9.08
N ALA A 211 -4.84 4.85 -8.01
CA ALA A 211 -4.37 4.70 -6.63
C ALA A 211 -5.55 4.47 -5.69
N GLY A 212 -5.30 3.83 -4.56
CA GLY A 212 -6.31 3.54 -3.55
C GLY A 212 -5.73 3.40 -2.15
N VAL A 213 -6.54 2.86 -1.26
CA VAL A 213 -6.16 2.58 0.13
C VAL A 213 -5.44 1.24 0.30
N ASN A 214 -5.48 0.36 -0.71
CA ASN A 214 -4.63 -0.82 -0.76
C ASN A 214 -3.17 -0.36 -0.90
N ARG A 215 -2.39 -0.52 0.17
CA ARG A 215 -1.07 0.09 0.30
C ARG A 215 -0.01 -0.93 0.68
N ARG A 216 1.21 -0.60 0.28
CA ARG A 216 2.43 -1.24 0.77
C ARG A 216 3.07 -0.26 1.73
N TYR A 217 3.16 -0.66 2.99
CA TYR A 217 3.87 0.06 4.02
C TYR A 217 5.32 -0.40 4.06
N GLN A 218 6.22 0.57 4.09
CA GLN A 218 7.64 0.33 4.26
C GLN A 218 8.01 0.53 5.71
N TRP A 219 9.10 -0.10 6.13
CA TRP A 219 9.66 0.17 7.44
C TRP A 219 10.04 1.64 7.55
N ALA A 220 9.52 2.30 8.58
CA ALA A 220 10.01 3.58 9.03
C ALA A 220 11.21 3.39 9.97
N SER A 221 12.43 3.47 9.42
CA SER A 221 13.63 3.56 10.24
C SER A 221 13.68 4.92 10.94
N PRO A 222 14.11 5.01 12.22
CA PRO A 222 14.38 6.29 12.88
C PRO A 222 15.39 7.17 12.13
N ASN A 223 16.22 6.57 11.27
CA ASN A 223 17.27 7.27 10.52
C ASN A 223 16.82 7.76 9.13
N ASP A 224 15.60 7.45 8.69
CA ASP A 224 15.07 7.92 7.39
C ASP A 224 14.61 9.38 7.44
N ASP A 225 14.56 10.00 8.61
CA ASP A 225 14.18 11.41 8.80
C ASP A 225 15.36 12.39 8.50
N GLY A 226 16.50 11.88 7.98
CA GLY A 226 17.73 12.65 7.76
C GLY A 226 17.95 13.23 6.35
N ASP A 227 17.24 12.77 5.32
CA ASP A 227 17.54 13.14 3.91
C ASP A 227 16.57 14.18 3.31
N GLU A 228 15.78 14.87 4.14
CA GLU A 228 14.91 15.97 3.70
C GLU A 228 15.22 17.29 4.41
N LYS A 229 16.49 17.72 4.44
CA LYS A 229 16.85 19.16 4.49
C LYS A 229 18.21 19.40 3.83
N ALA A 230 18.20 19.54 2.50
CA ALA A 230 19.18 20.36 1.80
C ALA A 230 18.40 21.46 1.05
N GLU A 231 18.25 22.61 1.71
CA GLU A 231 18.16 23.91 1.03
C GLU A 231 19.58 24.41 0.77
#